data_AF-A0A6G8C1G1-F1
#
_entry.id   AF-A0A6G8C1G1-F1
#
_cell.length_a   1.000
_cell.length_b   1.000
_cell.length_c   1.000
_cell.angle_alpha   90.00
_cell.angle_beta   90.00
_cell.angle_gamma   90.00
#
_symmetry.space_group_name_H-M   'P 1'
#
loop_
_entity.id
_entity.type
_entity.pdbx_description
1 polymer ?
#
loop_
_entity_poly.entity_id
_entity_poly.type
_entity_poly.pdbx_seq_one_letter_code
_entity_poly.pdbx_strand_id
1 'polypeptide(L)' 'MMSTNNNGFFDREPEDRAERMQKAADRGGVENFFDLPPEERAAAYDEE' A
#
# COMPACT_ATOMS: atom_id res chain seq x y z
N MET A 1 -4.47 21.53 -2.38
CA MET A 1 -5.18 20.32 -1.94
C MET A 1 -4.29 19.16 -2.35
N MET A 2 -3.58 18.52 -1.41
CA MET A 2 -2.74 17.38 -1.76
C MET A 2 -3.69 16.22 -2.06
N SER A 3 -3.90 15.90 -3.34
CA SER A 3 -4.42 14.59 -3.71
C SER A 3 -3.39 13.59 -3.24
N THR A 4 -3.64 12.92 -2.12
CA THR A 4 -2.96 11.66 -1.82
C THR A 4 -3.46 10.70 -2.89
N ASN A 5 -2.74 10.60 -4.01
CA ASN A 5 -2.98 9.59 -5.04
C ASN A 5 -2.73 8.24 -4.38
N ASN A 6 -3.80 7.70 -3.79
CA ASN A 6 -3.84 6.36 -3.28
C ASN A 6 -4.65 5.47 -4.25
N ASN A 7 -5.08 6.00 -5.40
CA ASN A 7 -5.95 5.36 -6.40
C ASN A 7 -7.14 4.62 -5.80
N GLY A 8 -7.80 5.23 -4.81
CA GLY A 8 -8.95 4.65 -4.12
C GLY A 8 -8.57 3.47 -3.23
N PHE A 9 -7.29 3.26 -2.93
CA PHE A 9 -6.81 2.20 -2.04
C PHE A 9 -7.54 2.25 -0.70
N PHE A 10 -7.76 3.44 -0.13
CA PHE A 10 -8.49 3.59 1.13
C PHE A 10 -10.02 3.47 1.00
N ASP A 11 -10.53 3.52 -0.22
CA ASP A 11 -11.95 3.30 -0.54
C ASP A 11 -12.27 1.80 -0.73
N ARG A 12 -11.24 0.94 -0.81
CA ARG A 12 -11.38 -0.53 -0.85
C ARG A 12 -11.73 -1.09 0.52
N GLU A 13 -12.29 -2.31 0.51
CA GLU A 13 -12.57 -3.05 1.74
C GLU A 13 -11.31 -3.24 2.59
N PRO A 14 -11.43 -3.24 3.93
CA PRO A 14 -10.28 -3.42 4.83
C PRO A 14 -9.45 -4.67 4.54
N GLU A 15 -10.10 -5.76 4.12
CA GLU A 15 -9.46 -7.04 3.82
C GLU A 15 -8.58 -6.95 2.57
N ASP A 16 -9.09 -6.35 1.49
CA ASP A 16 -8.33 -6.12 0.24
C ASP A 16 -7.11 -5.22 0.49
N ARG A 17 -7.28 -4.21 1.34
CA ARG A 17 -6.18 -3.31 1.75
C ARG A 17 -5.12 -4.08 2.53
N ALA A 18 -5.53 -4.91 3.48
CA ALA A 18 -4.63 -5.72 4.29
C ALA A 18 -3.84 -6.71 3.42
N GLU A 19 -4.49 -7.38 2.47
CA GLU A 19 -3.82 -8.31 1.56
C GLU A 19 -2.76 -7.60 0.70
N ARG A 20 -3.09 -6.42 0.17
CA ARG A 20 -2.16 -5.60 -0.62
C ARG A 20 -0.99 -5.08 0.20
N MET A 21 -1.25 -4.62 1.43
CA MET A 21 -0.21 -4.21 2.38
C MET A 21 0.73 -5.37 2.71
N GLN A 22 0.18 -6.57 2.91
CA GLN A 22 0.98 -7.77 3.18
C GLN A 22 1.87 -8.12 1.97
N LYS A 23 1.31 -8.16 0.76
CA LYS A 23 2.06 -8.43 -0.46
C LYS A 23 3.21 -7.42 -0.68
N ALA A 24 2.95 -6.14 -0.40
CA ALA A 24 3.97 -5.12 -0.50
C ALA A 24 5.06 -5.29 0.59
N ALA A 25 4.68 -5.63 1.82
CA ALA A 25 5.62 -5.92 2.90
C ALA A 25 6.51 -7.14 2.56
N ASP A 26 5.91 -8.22 2.05
CA ASP A 26 6.62 -9.42 1.61
C ASP A 26 7.61 -9.11 0.47
N ARG A 27 7.22 -8.27 -0.49
CA ARG A 27 8.07 -7.84 -1.61
C ARG A 27 9.27 -7.00 -1.13
N GLY A 28 9.05 -6.10 -0.17
CA GLY A 28 10.12 -5.29 0.43
C GLY A 28 10.93 -6.02 1.50
N GLY A 29 10.54 -7.25 1.86
CA GLY A 29 11.24 -8.04 2.88
C GLY A 29 11.13 -7.45 4.29
N VAL A 30 10.03 -6.75 4.60
CA VAL A 30 9.75 -6.16 5.91
C VAL A 30 8.58 -6.86 6.59
N GLU A 31 8.58 -6.88 7.92
CA GLU A 31 7.47 -7.47 8.69
C GLU A 31 6.22 -6.58 8.70
N ASN A 32 6.39 -5.27 8.53
CA ASN A 32 5.29 -4.31 8.53
C ASN A 32 5.35 -3.41 7.29
N PHE A 33 4.23 -3.30 6.58
CA PHE A 33 4.07 -2.43 5.41
C PHE A 33 4.51 -0.99 5.66
N PHE A 34 4.30 -0.46 6.87
CA PHE A 34 4.66 0.92 7.18
C PHE A 34 6.17 1.16 7.32
N ASP A 35 6.97 0.09 7.42
CA ASP A 35 8.43 0.15 7.42
C ASP A 35 9.01 0.30 6.00
N LEU A 36 8.19 0.08 4.96
CA LEU A 36 8.59 0.34 3.58
C LEU A 36 8.86 1.84 3.36
N PRO A 37 9.85 2.18 2.50
CA PRO A 37 10.04 3.53 2.00
C PRO A 37 8.74 4.10 1.41
N PRO A 38 8.50 5.42 1.49
CA PRO A 38 7.29 6.05 0.96
C PRO A 38 7.02 5.71 -0.52
N GLU A 39 8.06 5.58 -1.33
CA GLU A 39 7.98 5.25 -2.75
C GLU A 39 7.47 3.82 -2.99
N GLU A 40 7.88 2.86 -2.16
CA GLU A 40 7.43 1.47 -2.24
C GLU A 40 6.01 1.29 -1.71
N ARG A 41 5.62 2.07 -0.69
CA ARG A 41 4.22 2.14 -0.24
C ARG A 41 3.31 2.73 -1.31
N ALA A 42 3.77 3.76 -2.02
CA ALA A 42 3.03 4.35 -3.12
C ALA A 42 2.75 3.34 -4.24
N ALA A 43 3.73 2.49 -4.56
CA ALA A 43 3.54 1.41 -5.53
C ALA A 43 2.39 0.46 -5.14
N ALA A 44 2.20 0.17 -3.85
CA ALA A 44 1.07 -0.65 -3.37
C ALA A 44 -0.30 0.04 -3.54
N TYR A 45 -0.30 1.38 -3.59
CA TYR A 45 -1.50 2.16 -3.90
C TYR A 45 -1.77 2.23 -5.40
N ASP A 46 -0.73 2.15 -6.22
CA ASP A 46 -0.80 2.27 -7.68
C ASP A 46 -1.05 0.95 -8.44
N GLU A 47 -0.98 -0.21 -7.78
CA GLU A 47 -1.35 -1.49 -8.39
C GLU A 47 -2.85 -1.52 -8.74
N GLU A 48 -3.22 -1.22 -9.98
CA GLU A 48 -4.60 -1.41 -10.50
C GLU A 48 -4.93 -2.88 -10.75
#